data_AF-A0A357KYS3-F1
#
_entry.id   AF-A0A357KYS3-F1
#
_cell.length_a   1.000
_cell.length_b   1.000
_cell.length_c   1.000
_cell.angle_alpha   90.00
_cell.angle_beta   90.00
_cell.angle_gamma   90.00
#
_symmetry.space_group_name_H-M   'P 1'
#
loop_
_entity.id
_entity.type
_entity.pdbx_description
1 polymer ?
#
loop_
_entity_poly.entity_id
_entity_poly.type
_entity_poly.pdbx_seq_one_letter_code
_entity_poly.pdbx_strand_id
1 'polypeptide(L)' 'MKDIVILSATRTPIAAFQGGLASVPASRLGAAAIKGALARAGVAPADVTDVLMGNVLQAGQGQAPARQAALGAGLPK' A
#
# COMPACT_ATOMS: atom_id res chain seq x y z
N MET A 1 -17.07 -21.39 9.77
CA MET A 1 -16.33 -20.37 8.98
C MET A 1 -16.61 -19.03 9.63
N LYS A 2 -15.62 -18.14 9.76
CA LYS A 2 -15.85 -16.78 10.27
C LYS A 2 -16.12 -15.86 9.09
N ASP A 3 -17.03 -14.91 9.26
CA ASP A 3 -17.32 -13.90 8.24
C ASP A 3 -16.14 -12.94 8.07
N ILE A 4 -15.90 -12.51 6.84
CA ILE A 4 -14.84 -11.57 6.48
C ILE A 4 -15.49 -10.26 6.05
N VAL A 5 -15.00 -9.15 6.59
CA VAL A 5 -15.55 -7.81 6.34
C VAL A 5 -14.47 -6.85 5.86
N ILE A 6 -14.86 -5.85 5.06
CA ILE A 6 -13.99 -4.78 4.58
C ILE A 6 -14.25 -3.54 5.43
N LEU A 7 -13.26 -3.12 6.23
CA LEU A 7 -13.40 -1.94 7.10
C LEU A 7 -13.27 -0.61 6.36
N SER A 8 -12.42 -0.56 5.33
CA SER A 8 -12.21 0.64 4.53
C SER A 8 -11.63 0.32 3.15
N ALA A 9 -11.74 1.28 2.24
CA ALA A 9 -11.08 1.27 0.94
C ALA A 9 -10.59 2.68 0.59
N THR A 10 -9.38 2.78 0.06
CA THR A 10 -8.80 4.03 -0.47
C THR A 10 -7.95 3.75 -1.70
N ARG A 11 -7.59 4.81 -2.45
CA ARG A 11 -6.71 4.73 -3.62
C ARG A 11 -5.92 6.02 -3.79
N THR A 12 -4.83 5.94 -4.53
CA THR A 12 -4.17 7.14 -5.08
C THR A 12 -4.99 7.71 -6.25
N PRO A 13 -4.73 8.95 -6.68
CA PRO A 13 -5.04 9.37 -8.04
C PRO A 13 -4.38 8.43 -9.06
N ILE A 14 -4.97 8.36 -10.26
CA ILE A 14 -4.38 7.67 -11.40
C ILE A 14 -3.89 8.76 -12.35
N ALA A 15 -2.59 8.76 -12.65
CA ALA A 15 -1.98 9.68 -13.60
C ALA A 15 -1.76 9.00 -14.95
N ALA A 16 -1.72 9.79 -16.02
CA ALA A 16 -1.36 9.31 -17.34
C ALA A 16 0.09 8.79 -17.38
N PHE A 17 0.40 7.97 -18.38
CA PHE A 17 1.77 7.51 -18.63
C PHE A 17 2.71 8.72 -18.82
N GLN A 18 3.85 8.70 -18.14
CA GLN A 18 4.80 9.84 -18.05
C GLN A 18 4.18 11.15 -17.49
N GLY A 19 3.06 11.05 -16.75
CA GLY A 19 2.38 12.18 -16.13
C GLY A 19 2.79 12.46 -14.68
N GLY A 20 1.89 13.08 -13.91
CA GLY A 20 2.18 13.67 -12.59
C GLY A 20 2.62 12.71 -11.46
N LEU A 21 2.57 11.39 -11.66
CA LEU A 21 3.08 10.39 -10.71
C LEU A 21 4.26 9.58 -11.25
N ALA A 22 4.79 9.92 -12.43
CA ALA A 22 5.82 9.13 -13.10
C ALA A 22 7.13 8.99 -12.30
N SER A 23 7.47 9.98 -11.47
CA SER A 23 8.67 9.96 -10.62
C SER A 23 8.45 9.28 -9.27
N VAL A 24 7.23 8.82 -8.96
CA VAL A 24 6.90 8.22 -7.67
C VAL A 24 7.02 6.70 -7.75
N PRO A 25 7.89 6.06 -6.93
CA PRO A 25 8.01 4.61 -6.93
C PRO A 25 6.70 3.90 -6.55
N ALA A 26 6.44 2.73 -7.15
CA ALA A 26 5.23 1.95 -6.91
C ALA A 26 5.00 1.64 -5.41
N SER A 27 6.07 1.35 -4.66
CA SER A 27 5.99 1.09 -3.21
C SER A 27 5.55 2.32 -2.41
N ARG A 28 5.88 3.54 -2.86
CA ARG A 28 5.43 4.80 -2.23
C ARG A 28 3.95 5.08 -2.50
N LEU A 29 3.48 4.79 -3.71
CA LEU A 29 2.05 4.86 -4.03
C LEU A 29 1.24 3.84 -3.21
N GLY A 30 1.74 2.60 -3.11
CA GLY A 30 1.16 1.56 -2.25
C GLY A 30 1.14 1.97 -0.77
N ALA A 31 2.23 2.55 -0.26
CA ALA A 31 2.31 3.05 1.11
C ALA A 31 1.25 4.12 1.41
N ALA A 32 1.05 5.08 0.49
CA ALA A 32 0.03 6.11 0.63
C ALA A 32 -1.39 5.52 0.70
N ALA A 33 -1.70 4.52 -0.15
CA ALA A 33 -2.98 3.84 -0.13
C ALA A 33 -3.19 3.03 1.17
N ILE A 34 -2.19 2.28 1.64
CA ILE A 34 -2.27 1.52 2.90
C ILE A 34 -2.50 2.47 4.07
N LYS A 35 -1.72 3.56 4.17
CA LYS A 35 -1.85 4.55 5.24
C LYS A 35 -3.24 5.20 5.25
N GLY A 36 -3.77 5.54 4.08
CA GLY A 36 -5.12 6.08 3.95
C GLY A 36 -6.21 5.09 4.39
N ALA A 37 -6.06 3.81 4.03
CA ALA A 37 -6.99 2.76 4.41
C ALA A 37 -7.00 2.54 5.94
N LEU A 38 -5.83 2.44 6.58
CA LEU A 38 -5.73 2.28 8.03
C LEU A 38 -6.33 3.46 8.80
N ALA A 39 -6.01 4.69 8.36
CA ALA A 39 -6.55 5.90 8.97
C ALA A 39 -8.08 5.95 8.86
N ARG A 40 -8.66 5.58 7.71
CA ARG A 40 -10.12 5.54 7.52
C ARG A 40 -10.78 4.41 8.30
N ALA A 41 -10.10 3.28 8.48
CA ALA A 41 -10.60 2.14 9.23
C ALA A 41 -10.49 2.32 10.77
N GLY A 42 -9.66 3.27 11.23
CA GLY A 42 -9.37 3.43 12.66
C GLY A 42 -8.55 2.29 13.24
N VAL A 43 -7.78 1.57 12.41
CA VAL A 43 -6.98 0.41 12.81
C VAL A 43 -5.56 0.85 13.13
N ALA A 44 -5.01 0.40 14.26
CA ALA A 44 -3.63 0.68 14.61
C ALA A 44 -2.68 -0.10 13.69
N PRO A 45 -1.55 0.47 13.23
CA PRO A 45 -0.61 -0.25 12.36
C PRO A 45 -0.08 -1.57 12.94
N ALA A 46 -0.04 -1.69 14.28
CA ALA A 46 0.40 -2.89 14.98
C ALA A 46 -0.60 -4.06 14.90
N ASP A 47 -1.87 -3.79 14.59
CA ASP A 47 -2.91 -4.83 14.49
C ASP A 47 -2.93 -5.49 13.09
N VAL A 48 -2.14 -4.97 12.14
CA VAL A 48 -2.02 -5.54 10.80
C VAL A 48 -1.06 -6.72 10.82
N THR A 49 -1.56 -7.91 10.50
CA THR A 49 -0.75 -9.14 10.45
C THR A 49 -0.05 -9.31 9.10
N ASP A 50 -0.78 -9.04 8.01
CA ASP A 50 -0.35 -9.39 6.66
C ASP A 50 -0.62 -8.24 5.68
N VAL A 51 0.31 -8.04 4.74
CA VAL A 51 0.15 -7.12 3.61
C VAL A 51 0.32 -7.88 2.31
N LEU A 52 -0.78 -8.00 1.59
CA LEU A 52 -0.83 -8.57 0.24
C LEU A 52 -0.96 -7.41 -0.76
N MET A 53 0.10 -7.17 -1.53
CA MET A 53 0.12 -6.11 -2.55
C MET A 53 0.62 -6.68 -3.88
N GLY A 54 -0.20 -6.55 -4.93
CA GLY A 54 0.20 -6.88 -6.29
C GLY A 54 1.10 -5.80 -6.90
N ASN A 55 2.19 -6.22 -7.55
CA ASN A 55 3.01 -5.36 -8.40
C ASN A 55 3.59 -6.19 -9.56
N VAL A 56 3.26 -5.82 -10.80
CA VAL A 56 3.60 -6.62 -12.00
C VAL A 56 5.03 -6.36 -12.46
N LEU A 57 5.38 -5.10 -12.72
CA LEU A 57 6.70 -4.72 -13.23
C LEU A 57 7.63 -4.40 -12.05
N GLN A 58 8.39 -5.40 -11.60
CA GLN A 58 9.22 -5.28 -10.40
C GLN A 58 10.70 -4.98 -10.68
N ALA A 59 11.14 -5.01 -11.94
CA ALA A 59 12.52 -4.75 -12.30
C ALA A 59 12.97 -3.36 -11.80
N GLY A 60 14.10 -3.31 -11.08
CA GLY A 60 14.65 -2.06 -10.54
C GLY A 60 13.94 -1.50 -9.30
N GLN A 61 12.88 -2.14 -8.79
CA GLN A 61 12.12 -1.65 -7.63
C GLN A 61 12.72 -2.05 -6.27
N GLY A 62 13.80 -2.83 -6.24
CA GLY A 62 14.37 -3.41 -5.02
C GLY A 62 13.58 -4.60 -4.47
N GLN A 63 14.00 -5.11 -3.31
CA GLN A 63 13.42 -6.33 -2.73
C GLN A 63 11.99 -6.10 -2.22
N ALA A 64 11.10 -7.05 -2.48
CA ALA A 64 9.74 -7.14 -1.94
C ALA A 64 8.97 -5.79 -1.92
N PRO A 65 8.47 -5.30 -3.06
CA PRO A 65 7.73 -4.02 -3.13
C PRO A 65 6.56 -3.91 -2.14
N ALA A 66 5.87 -5.01 -1.86
CA ALA A 66 4.81 -5.07 -0.83
C ALA A 66 5.35 -4.74 0.57
N ARG A 67 6.53 -5.26 0.93
CA ARG A 67 7.17 -4.98 2.21
C ARG A 67 7.66 -3.54 2.30
N GLN A 68 8.20 -2.99 1.21
CA GLN A 68 8.55 -1.57 1.15
C GLN A 68 7.32 -0.66 1.34
N ALA A 69 6.18 -1.02 0.73
CA ALA A 69 4.93 -0.29 0.90
C ALA A 69 4.41 -0.37 2.34
N ALA A 70 4.44 -1.56 2.96
CA ALA A 70 4.05 -1.76 4.36
C ALA A 70 4.89 -0.89 5.32
N LEU A 71 6.22 -0.97 5.22
CA LEU A 71 7.13 -0.17 6.05
C LEU A 71 6.96 1.34 5.76
N GLY A 72 6.77 1.71 4.50
CA GLY A 72 6.51 3.10 4.11
C GLY A 72 5.18 3.66 4.62
N ALA A 73 4.20 2.79 4.88
CA ALA A 73 2.91 3.15 5.48
C ALA A 73 2.96 3.24 7.02
N GLY A 74 4.08 2.86 7.64
CA GLY A 74 4.27 2.90 9.09
C GLY A 74 3.89 1.61 9.81
N LEU A 75 3.78 0.48 9.11
CA LEU A 75 3.58 -0.83 9.75
C LEU A 75 4.89 -1.28 10.40
N PRO A 76 4.81 -2.03 11.52
CA PRO A 76 5.99 -2.51 12.22
C PRO A 76 6.84 -3.47 11.37
N LYS A 77 8.10 -3.62 11.79
CA LYS A 77 9.00 -4.63 11.24
C LYS A 77 8.54 -6.03 11.67
#